data_AF-A0A5B0HNM1-F1
#
_entry.id   AF-A0A5B0HNM1-F1
#
_cell.length_a   1.000
_cell.length_b   1.000
_cell.length_c   1.000
_cell.angle_alpha   90.00
_cell.angle_beta   90.00
_cell.angle_gamma   90.00
#
_symmetry.space_group_name_H-M   'P 1'
#
loop_
_entity.id
_entity.type
_entity.pdbx_description
1 polymer ?
#
loop_
_entity_poly.entity_id
_entity_poly.type
_entity_poly.pdbx_seq_one_letter_code
_entity_poly.pdbx_strand_id
1 'polypeptide(L)'
;MTLEGTNTWVLAAPDARDRIVVDPGEDDGTHLEALADGPPVAAVVLTHRHHDHAGGIGRFVELTGAPVFAADPSLTSGTTPLLDGAVVTGGGVELEVLSTPGHTSDSVSLLLRGPGADGGALLSGDTVLGRGTTVIAHPDGTLGPYLDSLRRIAELPAGTPVLPGHGPELPDAAETARHYLAHREQRLEQVRAALERLGPDASARDVVEVVYADVDTSLWDAAELSVRAQLDHLRG
;
A
#
# COMPACT_ATOMS: atom_id res chain seq x y z
N MET A 1 -8.31 -4.81 -4.52
CA MET A 1 -9.76 -4.62 -4.25
C MET A 1 -9.89 -3.22 -3.71
N THR A 2 -10.64 -2.34 -4.34
CA THR A 2 -10.58 -0.91 -4.05
C THR A 2 -11.56 -0.42 -2.97
N LEU A 3 -12.31 -1.32 -2.31
CA LEU A 3 -13.40 -0.95 -1.39
C LEU A 3 -14.38 0.05 -2.06
N GLU A 4 -14.50 1.29 -1.56
CA GLU A 4 -15.30 2.36 -2.16
C GLU A 4 -14.59 3.12 -3.31
N GLY A 5 -13.31 2.84 -3.54
CA GLY A 5 -12.43 3.56 -4.47
C GLY A 5 -11.04 3.82 -3.88
N THR A 6 -10.15 4.38 -4.70
CA THR A 6 -8.81 4.82 -4.24
C THR A 6 -8.92 6.16 -3.52
N ASN A 7 -8.29 6.25 -2.35
CA ASN A 7 -8.07 7.50 -1.63
C ASN A 7 -6.84 8.20 -2.22
N THR A 8 -7.06 9.26 -3.00
CA THR A 8 -6.00 10.21 -3.35
C THR A 8 -5.80 11.21 -2.22
N TRP A 9 -4.56 11.38 -1.75
CA TRP A 9 -4.26 12.35 -0.68
C TRP A 9 -3.68 13.64 -1.26
N VAL A 10 -4.23 14.78 -0.85
CA VAL A 10 -3.75 16.12 -1.23
C VAL A 10 -3.23 16.82 0.01
N LEU A 11 -1.92 17.07 0.04
CA LEU A 11 -1.21 17.50 1.24
C LEU A 11 -0.67 18.92 1.08
N ALA A 12 -1.07 19.80 2.00
CA ALA A 12 -0.59 21.17 2.09
C ALA A 12 -0.77 21.70 3.52
N ALA A 13 0.23 22.40 4.05
CA ALA A 13 0.11 23.22 5.24
C ALA A 13 -0.84 24.40 4.97
N PRO A 14 -1.50 24.98 6.00
CA PRO A 14 -2.54 25.99 5.82
C PRO A 14 -2.20 27.19 4.93
N ASP A 15 -0.94 27.64 4.94
CA ASP A 15 -0.48 28.81 4.17
C ASP A 15 0.38 28.43 2.94
N ALA A 16 0.45 27.14 2.60
CA ALA A 16 1.23 26.68 1.46
C ALA A 16 0.65 27.17 0.13
N ARG A 17 1.55 27.47 -0.81
CA ARG A 17 1.18 27.95 -2.17
C ARG A 17 1.24 26.84 -3.22
N ASP A 18 1.65 25.65 -2.81
CA ASP A 18 1.73 24.44 -3.60
C ASP A 18 1.25 23.26 -2.74
N ARG A 19 1.24 22.06 -3.32
CA ARG A 19 0.77 20.83 -2.67
C ARG A 19 1.51 19.60 -3.16
N ILE A 20 1.47 18.54 -2.36
CA ILE A 20 1.83 17.19 -2.78
C ILE A 20 0.54 16.41 -3.06
N VAL A 21 0.53 15.62 -4.13
CA VAL A 21 -0.55 14.66 -4.41
C VAL A 21 0.01 13.25 -4.29
N VAL A 22 -0.62 12.40 -3.50
CA VAL A 22 -0.26 10.99 -3.35
C VAL A 22 -1.32 10.11 -4.00
N ASP A 23 -0.90 9.25 -4.92
CA ASP A 23 -1.75 8.34 -5.70
C ASP A 23 -2.92 9.05 -6.41
N PRO A 24 -2.70 9.67 -7.59
CA PRO A 24 -3.75 10.39 -8.31
C PRO A 24 -4.88 9.49 -8.83
N GLY A 25 -4.70 8.17 -8.77
CA GLY A 25 -5.73 7.20 -9.11
C GLY A 25 -5.65 6.69 -10.55
N GLU A 26 -6.77 6.16 -11.04
CA GLU A 26 -6.94 5.72 -12.42
C GLU A 26 -6.97 6.91 -13.41
N ASP A 27 -6.98 6.62 -14.72
CA ASP A 27 -7.25 7.62 -15.76
C ASP A 27 -8.74 8.00 -15.81
N ASP A 28 -9.23 8.56 -14.70
CA ASP A 28 -10.52 9.24 -14.63
C ASP A 28 -10.29 10.75 -14.87
N GLY A 29 -10.64 11.20 -16.08
CA GLY A 29 -10.45 12.59 -16.47
C GLY A 29 -11.13 13.60 -15.55
N THR A 30 -12.31 13.28 -14.98
CA THR A 30 -13.02 14.21 -14.10
C THR A 30 -12.28 14.38 -12.78
N HIS A 31 -11.81 13.26 -12.21
CA HIS A 31 -11.02 13.25 -10.98
C HIS A 31 -9.68 13.96 -11.17
N LEU A 32 -8.94 13.63 -12.23
CA LEU A 32 -7.62 14.21 -12.50
C LEU A 32 -7.69 15.72 -12.79
N GLU A 33 -8.72 16.18 -13.51
CA GLU A 33 -8.95 17.61 -13.75
C GLU A 33 -9.29 18.33 -12.44
N ALA A 34 -10.10 17.73 -11.56
CA ALA A 34 -10.39 18.29 -10.24
C ALA A 34 -9.14 18.34 -9.34
N LEU A 35 -8.28 17.32 -9.40
CA LEU A 35 -7.00 17.32 -8.69
C LEU A 35 -6.02 18.37 -9.24
N ALA A 36 -6.05 18.62 -10.55
CA ALA A 36 -5.20 19.63 -11.18
C ALA A 36 -5.70 21.06 -10.90
N ASP A 37 -7.01 21.24 -10.74
CA ASP A 37 -7.62 22.52 -10.38
C ASP A 37 -7.23 22.92 -8.94
N GLY A 38 -6.47 24.01 -8.79
CA GLY A 38 -5.96 24.49 -7.50
C GLY A 38 -4.50 24.93 -7.53
N PRO A 39 -3.85 25.05 -6.36
CA PRO A 39 -2.43 25.42 -6.28
C PRO A 39 -1.53 24.45 -7.05
N PRO A 40 -0.37 24.91 -7.55
CA PRO A 40 0.62 24.07 -8.20
C PRO A 40 0.93 22.78 -7.44
N VAL A 41 1.01 21.68 -8.17
CA VAL A 41 1.45 20.39 -7.62
C VAL A 41 2.97 20.37 -7.65
N ALA A 42 3.60 20.46 -6.48
CA ALA A 42 5.06 20.46 -6.35
C ALA A 42 5.65 19.07 -6.59
N ALA A 43 4.91 18.03 -6.20
CA ALA A 43 5.29 16.65 -6.38
C ALA A 43 4.05 15.74 -6.46
N VAL A 44 4.13 14.72 -7.30
CA VAL A 44 3.24 13.56 -7.27
C VAL A 44 4.03 12.40 -6.69
N VAL A 45 3.50 11.71 -5.69
CA VAL A 45 4.14 10.55 -5.07
C VAL A 45 3.26 9.33 -5.25
N LEU A 46 3.82 8.24 -5.80
CA LEU A 46 3.11 6.97 -5.96
C LEU A 46 3.53 6.00 -4.85
N THR A 47 2.56 5.39 -4.19
CA THR A 47 2.81 4.36 -3.18
C THR A 47 3.22 3.05 -3.83
N HIS A 48 2.65 2.72 -4.99
CA HIS A 48 3.02 1.56 -5.80
C HIS A 48 2.38 1.63 -7.19
N ARG A 49 2.76 0.68 -8.05
CA ARG A 49 2.40 0.63 -9.47
C ARG A 49 1.01 0.14 -9.85
N HIS A 50 0.16 -0.27 -8.91
CA HIS A 50 -1.16 -0.76 -9.31
C HIS A 50 -1.97 0.34 -10.02
N HIS A 51 -2.77 -0.09 -10.99
CA HIS A 51 -3.45 0.80 -11.93
C HIS A 51 -4.38 1.80 -11.22
N ASP A 52 -5.02 1.36 -10.15
CA ASP A 52 -5.91 2.16 -9.33
C ASP A 52 -5.20 3.25 -8.51
N HIS A 53 -3.86 3.25 -8.46
CA HIS A 53 -3.04 4.29 -7.84
C HIS A 53 -2.29 5.14 -8.88
N ALA A 54 -1.75 4.48 -9.92
CA ALA A 54 -0.81 5.06 -10.88
C ALA A 54 -1.35 5.21 -12.30
N GLY A 55 -2.53 4.66 -12.62
CA GLY A 55 -3.06 4.59 -13.98
C GLY A 55 -3.25 5.96 -14.64
N GLY A 56 -3.60 6.97 -13.86
CA GLY A 56 -3.81 8.34 -14.31
C GLY A 56 -2.53 9.18 -14.46
N ILE A 57 -1.35 8.64 -14.16
CA ILE A 57 -0.13 9.45 -13.98
C ILE A 57 0.28 10.21 -15.25
N GLY A 58 0.16 9.59 -16.42
CA GLY A 58 0.55 10.22 -17.69
C GLY A 58 -0.26 11.49 -17.95
N ARG A 59 -1.59 11.38 -17.88
CA ARG A 59 -2.50 12.52 -18.04
C ARG A 59 -2.31 13.56 -16.92
N PHE A 60 -2.09 13.12 -15.69
CA PHE A 60 -1.91 14.05 -14.57
C PHE A 60 -0.63 14.89 -14.70
N VAL A 61 0.45 14.31 -15.24
CA VAL A 61 1.67 15.04 -15.61
C VAL A 61 1.41 16.02 -16.74
N GLU A 62 0.64 15.64 -17.77
CA GLU A 62 0.25 16.57 -18.85
C GLU A 62 -0.54 17.78 -18.32
N LEU A 63 -1.42 17.57 -17.33
CA LEU A 63 -2.23 18.63 -16.72
C LEU A 63 -1.42 19.57 -15.81
N THR A 64 -0.43 19.04 -15.08
CA THR A 64 0.22 19.76 -13.98
C THR A 64 1.67 20.13 -14.22
N GLY A 65 2.37 19.39 -15.09
CA GLY A 65 3.82 19.45 -15.25
C GLY A 65 4.62 18.98 -14.03
N ALA A 66 3.98 18.37 -13.04
CA ALA A 66 4.61 18.01 -11.77
C ALA A 66 5.58 16.82 -11.93
N PRO A 67 6.71 16.82 -11.20
CA PRO A 67 7.59 15.66 -11.12
C PRO A 67 6.91 14.51 -10.37
N VAL A 68 7.18 13.28 -10.80
CA VAL A 68 6.60 12.05 -10.23
C VAL A 68 7.67 11.25 -9.51
N PHE A 69 7.43 10.97 -8.24
CA PHE A 69 8.27 10.15 -7.36
C PHE A 69 7.61 8.78 -7.17
N ALA A 70 8.31 7.71 -7.52
CA ALA A 70 7.86 6.33 -7.36
C ALA A 70 9.06 5.44 -7.06
N ALA A 71 8.85 4.32 -6.36
CA ALA A 71 9.91 3.32 -6.20
C ALA A 71 10.17 2.54 -7.50
N ASP A 72 9.12 2.28 -8.30
CA ASP A 72 9.26 1.72 -9.64
C ASP A 72 9.87 2.77 -10.60
N PRO A 73 11.08 2.54 -11.14
CA PRO A 73 11.74 3.48 -12.05
C PRO A 73 10.98 3.75 -13.35
N SER A 74 10.07 2.86 -13.76
CA SER A 74 9.27 3.03 -14.97
C SER A 74 8.15 4.07 -14.81
N LEU A 75 7.78 4.40 -13.57
CA LEU A 75 6.74 5.36 -13.22
C LEU A 75 7.29 6.74 -12.84
N THR A 76 8.61 6.90 -12.74
CA THR A 76 9.21 8.20 -12.43
C THR A 76 9.13 9.14 -13.62
N SER A 77 8.99 10.44 -13.33
CA SER A 77 9.02 11.50 -14.34
C SER A 77 9.71 12.72 -13.76
N GLY A 78 10.86 13.11 -14.34
CA GLY A 78 11.66 14.23 -13.85
C GLY A 78 12.36 14.00 -12.51
N THR A 79 12.42 12.76 -12.01
CA THR A 79 13.01 12.39 -10.72
C THR A 79 13.84 11.09 -10.82
N THR A 80 14.49 10.73 -9.72
CA THR A 80 15.07 9.39 -9.51
C THR A 80 14.11 8.52 -8.67
N PRO A 81 14.22 7.18 -8.78
CA PRO A 81 13.40 6.27 -7.98
C PRO A 81 13.50 6.56 -6.48
N LEU A 82 12.38 6.42 -5.78
CA LEU A 82 12.32 6.53 -4.33
C LEU A 82 13.11 5.39 -3.68
N LEU A 83 13.87 5.76 -2.66
CA LEU A 83 14.60 4.84 -1.80
C LEU A 83 14.07 4.95 -0.37
N ASP A 84 14.27 3.90 0.41
CA ASP A 84 13.97 3.91 1.84
C ASP A 84 14.66 5.09 2.55
N GLY A 85 13.92 5.81 3.39
CA GLY A 85 14.39 6.99 4.11
C GLY A 85 14.55 8.25 3.26
N ALA A 86 14.26 8.22 1.95
CA ALA A 86 14.22 9.43 1.13
C ALA A 86 13.12 10.37 1.64
N VAL A 87 13.30 11.68 1.46
CA VAL A 87 12.32 12.69 1.87
C VAL A 87 11.87 13.47 0.64
N VAL A 88 10.56 13.51 0.41
CA VAL A 88 9.92 14.37 -0.60
C VAL A 88 9.33 15.58 0.10
N THR A 89 9.64 16.78 -0.39
CA THR A 89 9.21 18.06 0.19
C THR A 89 8.29 18.80 -0.76
N GLY A 90 7.32 19.53 -0.20
CA GLY A 90 6.33 20.29 -0.96
C GLY A 90 5.11 20.61 -0.10
N GLY A 91 4.32 21.62 -0.46
CA GLY A 91 3.13 21.98 0.32
C GLY A 91 3.44 22.38 1.76
N GLY A 92 4.66 22.79 2.08
CA GLY A 92 5.08 23.07 3.46
C GLY A 92 5.14 21.84 4.39
N VAL A 93 5.11 20.62 3.83
CA VAL A 93 5.22 19.35 4.55
C VAL A 93 6.38 18.50 4.00
N GLU A 94 6.71 17.45 4.73
CA GLU A 94 7.72 16.46 4.34
C GLU A 94 7.11 15.05 4.38
N LEU A 95 7.43 14.23 3.37
CA LEU A 95 7.08 12.82 3.31
C LEU A 95 8.35 11.99 3.37
N GLU A 96 8.58 11.35 4.50
CA GLU A 96 9.66 10.38 4.66
C GLU A 96 9.21 9.01 4.14
N VAL A 97 9.98 8.43 3.21
CA VAL A 97 9.66 7.16 2.57
C VAL A 97 10.01 6.00 3.50
N LEU A 98 9.04 5.14 3.75
CA LEU A 98 9.21 3.84 4.38
C LEU A 98 9.00 2.77 3.29
N SER A 99 10.07 2.09 2.86
CA SER A 99 9.90 0.93 1.98
C SER A 99 9.12 -0.16 2.70
N THR A 100 7.98 -0.53 2.12
CA THR A 100 7.05 -1.52 2.68
C THR A 100 6.66 -2.57 1.63
N PRO A 101 7.64 -3.28 1.03
CA PRO A 101 7.37 -4.28 0.01
C PRO A 101 6.54 -5.44 0.57
N GLY A 102 5.80 -6.09 -0.30
CA GLY A 102 5.12 -7.35 -0.01
C GLY A 102 3.68 -7.40 -0.51
N HIS A 103 2.96 -6.27 -0.56
CA HIS A 103 1.76 -6.18 -1.38
C HIS A 103 2.15 -6.17 -2.86
N THR A 104 3.02 -5.23 -3.21
CA THR A 104 3.86 -5.28 -4.41
C THR A 104 5.32 -5.12 -4.02
N SER A 105 6.23 -5.48 -4.94
CA SER A 105 7.67 -5.31 -4.73
C SER A 105 8.12 -3.84 -4.65
N ASP A 106 7.37 -2.90 -5.22
CA ASP A 106 7.64 -1.46 -5.22
C ASP A 106 6.83 -0.69 -4.17
N SER A 107 6.09 -1.38 -3.29
CA SER A 107 5.25 -0.74 -2.28
C SER A 107 6.07 0.10 -1.30
N VAL A 108 5.65 1.36 -1.12
CA VAL A 108 6.12 2.26 -0.09
C VAL A 108 4.96 2.82 0.73
N SER A 109 5.22 3.07 2.01
CA SER A 109 4.39 3.91 2.87
C SER A 109 5.10 5.24 3.09
N LEU A 110 4.35 6.30 3.37
CA LEU A 110 4.89 7.65 3.49
C LEU A 110 4.55 8.21 4.87
N LEU A 111 5.56 8.58 5.62
CA LEU A 111 5.40 9.18 6.94
C LEU A 111 5.34 10.70 6.79
N LEU A 112 4.15 11.26 7.00
CA LEU A 112 3.91 12.69 6.95
C LEU A 112 4.51 13.37 8.19
N ARG A 113 5.36 14.35 7.92
CA ARG A 113 5.99 15.25 8.91
C ARG A 113 5.72 16.71 8.52
N GLY A 114 5.76 17.60 9.49
CA GLY A 114 5.71 19.05 9.26
C GLY A 114 4.77 19.81 10.20
N PRO A 115 4.64 21.13 10.01
CA PRO A 115 3.78 21.99 10.83
C PRO A 115 2.32 21.53 10.77
N GLY A 116 1.67 21.40 11.94
CA GLY A 116 0.28 20.94 12.03
C GLY A 116 0.10 19.42 11.96
N ALA A 117 1.17 18.65 11.74
CA ALA A 117 1.19 17.19 11.86
C ALA A 117 1.84 16.79 13.20
N ASP A 118 1.35 17.33 14.32
CA ASP A 118 1.84 16.98 15.66
C ASP A 118 1.59 15.48 15.91
N GLY A 119 2.66 14.67 15.86
CA GLY A 119 2.59 13.21 15.92
C GLY A 119 2.72 12.48 14.56
N GLY A 120 2.58 13.20 13.44
CA GLY A 120 2.65 12.66 12.07
C GLY A 120 1.43 11.84 11.65
N ALA A 121 1.47 11.29 10.44
CA ALA A 121 0.50 10.32 9.91
C ALA A 121 1.17 9.36 8.93
N LEU A 122 0.69 8.13 8.82
CA LEU A 122 1.19 7.15 7.86
C LEU A 122 0.23 7.04 6.67
N LEU A 123 0.67 7.48 5.50
CA LEU A 123 0.00 7.13 4.24
C LEU A 123 0.47 5.73 3.84
N SER A 124 -0.38 4.71 4.00
CA SER A 124 0.06 3.31 3.91
C SER A 124 -0.07 2.69 2.51
N GLY A 125 -0.67 3.40 1.55
CA GLY A 125 -1.12 2.82 0.29
C GLY A 125 -1.92 1.54 0.58
N ASP A 126 -1.52 0.45 -0.07
CA ASP A 126 -2.15 -0.87 0.10
C ASP A 126 -1.43 -1.81 1.07
N THR A 127 -0.42 -1.30 1.80
CA THR A 127 0.25 -2.09 2.85
C THR A 127 -0.72 -2.37 4.00
N VAL A 128 -1.45 -1.35 4.43
CA VAL A 128 -2.53 -1.38 5.43
C VAL A 128 -3.75 -0.70 4.82
N LEU A 129 -4.92 -1.30 4.97
CA LEU A 129 -6.19 -0.80 4.42
C LEU A 129 -7.09 -0.33 5.56
N GLY A 130 -8.02 0.57 5.26
CA GLY A 130 -8.99 1.07 6.23
C GLY A 130 -9.99 0.03 6.73
N ARG A 131 -10.19 -1.06 5.97
CA ARG A 131 -11.00 -2.22 6.38
C ARG A 131 -10.45 -3.51 5.77
N GLY A 132 -10.68 -4.62 6.47
CA GLY A 132 -10.22 -5.93 6.03
C GLY A 132 -8.70 -6.06 6.11
N THR A 133 -8.12 -6.86 5.21
CA THR A 133 -6.66 -6.98 5.07
C THR A 133 -6.26 -6.92 3.60
N THR A 134 -5.03 -6.51 3.32
CA THR A 134 -4.54 -6.43 1.93
C THR A 134 -4.47 -7.81 1.26
N VAL A 135 -4.45 -7.85 -0.07
CA VAL A 135 -4.16 -9.07 -0.81
C VAL A 135 -2.65 -9.15 -1.04
N ILE A 136 -2.07 -10.33 -0.82
CA ILE A 136 -0.66 -10.61 -1.17
C ILE A 136 -0.72 -11.54 -2.38
N ALA A 137 -0.47 -11.01 -3.58
CA ALA A 137 -0.66 -11.75 -4.82
C ALA A 137 0.67 -12.19 -5.43
N HIS A 138 1.03 -13.47 -5.25
CA HIS A 138 2.22 -14.06 -5.86
C HIS A 138 2.18 -14.00 -7.39
N PRO A 139 3.31 -13.76 -8.11
CA PRO A 139 4.70 -13.76 -7.61
C PRO A 139 5.20 -12.41 -7.09
N ASP A 140 4.49 -11.33 -7.35
CA ASP A 140 4.97 -10.01 -6.95
C ASP A 140 4.76 -9.76 -5.46
N GLY A 141 3.54 -10.03 -4.99
CA GLY A 141 3.23 -10.01 -3.56
C GLY A 141 3.88 -11.19 -2.86
N THR A 142 4.66 -10.91 -1.82
CA THR A 142 5.46 -11.89 -1.09
C THR A 142 5.25 -11.74 0.41
N LEU A 143 5.05 -12.87 1.11
CA LEU A 143 4.66 -12.82 2.53
C LEU A 143 5.81 -12.40 3.45
N GLY A 144 7.04 -12.89 3.22
CA GLY A 144 8.20 -12.56 4.06
C GLY A 144 8.43 -11.04 4.15
N PRO A 145 8.68 -10.36 3.02
CA PRO A 145 8.81 -8.91 2.99
C PRO A 145 7.58 -8.17 3.55
N TYR A 146 6.37 -8.68 3.30
CA TYR A 146 5.16 -8.08 3.86
C TYR A 146 5.13 -8.12 5.39
N LEU A 147 5.51 -9.25 6.01
CA LEU A 147 5.59 -9.37 7.46
C LEU A 147 6.66 -8.43 8.06
N ASP A 148 7.80 -8.28 7.40
CA ASP A 148 8.85 -7.33 7.82
C ASP A 148 8.36 -5.88 7.73
N SER A 149 7.64 -5.54 6.66
CA SER A 149 6.99 -4.23 6.50
C SER A 149 6.01 -3.93 7.64
N LEU A 150 5.17 -4.90 8.01
CA LEU A 150 4.24 -4.76 9.14
C LEU A 150 4.96 -4.62 10.48
N ARG A 151 6.05 -5.37 10.71
CA ARG A 151 6.85 -5.23 11.94
C ARG A 151 7.42 -3.82 12.06
N ARG A 152 7.90 -3.26 10.96
CA ARG A 152 8.42 -1.88 10.91
C ARG A 152 7.34 -0.83 11.18
N ILE A 153 6.13 -1.00 10.62
CA ILE A 153 4.98 -0.14 10.93
C ILE A 153 4.56 -0.29 12.41
N ALA A 154 4.65 -1.49 12.98
CA ALA A 154 4.32 -1.76 14.38
C ALA A 154 5.23 -1.05 15.40
N GLU A 155 6.39 -0.54 14.95
CA GLU A 155 7.34 0.24 15.75
C GLU A 155 7.08 1.75 15.71
N LEU A 156 6.14 2.23 14.89
CA LEU A 156 5.76 3.64 14.87
C LEU A 156 5.16 4.10 16.21
N PRO A 157 5.24 5.40 16.53
CA PRO A 157 4.64 5.93 17.75
C PRO A 157 3.15 5.56 17.87
N ALA A 158 2.73 5.18 19.08
CA ALA A 158 1.33 4.91 19.37
C ALA A 158 0.46 6.14 19.06
N GLY A 159 -0.71 5.90 18.48
CA GLY A 159 -1.63 6.94 18.01
C GLY A 159 -1.23 7.61 16.69
N THR A 160 -0.23 7.10 15.96
CA THR A 160 0.04 7.57 14.58
C THR A 160 -1.13 7.15 13.69
N PRO A 161 -1.96 8.08 13.16
CA PRO A 161 -3.08 7.72 12.31
C PRO A 161 -2.61 7.13 10.97
N VAL A 162 -3.46 6.28 10.39
CA VAL A 162 -3.26 5.70 9.05
C VAL A 162 -4.21 6.37 8.08
N LEU A 163 -3.65 6.80 6.96
CA LEU A 163 -4.33 7.35 5.80
C LEU A 163 -4.19 6.33 4.65
N PRO A 164 -5.08 5.32 4.58
CA PRO A 164 -4.89 4.18 3.69
C PRO A 164 -5.20 4.51 2.23
N GLY A 165 -4.70 3.67 1.31
CA GLY A 165 -5.06 3.72 -0.12
C GLY A 165 -6.53 3.41 -0.37
N HIS A 166 -7.17 2.61 0.50
CA HIS A 166 -8.60 2.32 0.44
C HIS A 166 -9.25 2.28 1.81
N GLY A 167 -10.51 2.70 1.86
CA GLY A 167 -11.33 2.66 3.07
C GLY A 167 -11.07 3.81 4.04
N PRO A 168 -11.67 3.78 5.24
CA PRO A 168 -11.59 4.87 6.21
C PRO A 168 -10.21 4.96 6.86
N GLU A 169 -9.89 6.15 7.37
CA GLU A 169 -8.72 6.37 8.23
C GLU A 169 -8.76 5.47 9.48
N LEU A 170 -7.57 5.09 9.95
CA LEU A 170 -7.42 4.31 11.19
C LEU A 170 -6.68 5.12 12.25
N PRO A 171 -7.02 4.94 13.54
CA PRO A 171 -6.49 5.78 14.60
C PRO A 171 -5.03 5.47 14.99
N ASP A 172 -4.55 4.24 14.74
CA ASP A 172 -3.23 3.80 15.21
C ASP A 172 -2.61 2.77 14.24
N ALA A 173 -1.54 3.19 13.56
CA ALA A 173 -0.76 2.38 12.63
C ALA A 173 -0.12 1.19 13.32
N ALA A 174 0.41 1.37 14.53
CA ALA A 174 1.15 0.35 15.24
C ALA A 174 0.21 -0.76 15.74
N GLU A 175 -0.96 -0.39 16.29
CA GLU A 175 -2.00 -1.33 16.68
C GLU A 175 -2.54 -2.10 15.46
N THR A 176 -2.83 -1.39 14.37
CA THR A 176 -3.33 -2.01 13.14
C THR A 176 -2.33 -3.01 12.56
N ALA A 177 -1.05 -2.66 12.51
CA ALA A 177 -0.01 -3.56 12.00
C ALA A 177 0.15 -4.81 12.87
N ARG A 178 0.07 -4.68 14.20
CA ARG A 178 0.05 -5.84 15.12
C ARG A 178 -1.16 -6.74 14.89
N HIS A 179 -2.34 -6.17 14.65
CA HIS A 179 -3.54 -6.94 14.31
C HIS A 179 -3.35 -7.72 12.99
N TYR A 180 -2.81 -7.06 11.97
CA TYR A 180 -2.50 -7.68 10.69
C TYR A 180 -1.48 -8.83 10.85
N LEU A 181 -0.39 -8.62 11.61
CA LEU A 181 0.59 -9.66 11.90
C LEU A 181 -0.05 -10.89 12.52
N ALA A 182 -0.85 -10.71 13.58
CA ALA A 182 -1.54 -11.81 14.25
C ALA A 182 -2.50 -12.56 13.29
N HIS A 183 -3.25 -11.82 12.47
CA HIS A 183 -4.13 -12.43 11.47
C HIS A 183 -3.34 -13.24 10.42
N ARG A 184 -2.20 -12.75 9.95
CA ARG A 184 -1.35 -13.46 8.98
C ARG A 184 -0.71 -14.70 9.59
N GLU A 185 -0.24 -14.63 10.83
CA GLU A 185 0.30 -15.77 11.55
C GLU A 185 -0.75 -16.86 11.73
N GLN A 186 -1.99 -16.48 12.11
CA GLN A 186 -3.10 -17.43 12.21
C GLN A 186 -3.40 -18.10 10.87
N ARG A 187 -3.45 -17.34 9.77
CA ARG A 187 -3.69 -17.91 8.44
C ARG A 187 -2.53 -18.80 7.98
N LEU A 188 -1.29 -18.44 8.32
CA LEU A 188 -0.11 -19.25 8.01
C LEU A 188 -0.14 -20.58 8.77
N GLU A 189 -0.59 -20.58 10.02
CA GLU A 189 -0.74 -21.80 10.81
C GLU A 189 -1.82 -22.73 10.23
N GLN A 190 -2.93 -22.19 9.73
CA GLN A 190 -3.92 -22.99 9.02
C GLN A 190 -3.35 -23.65 7.76
N VAL A 191 -2.48 -22.94 7.02
CA VAL A 191 -1.77 -23.50 5.86
C VAL A 191 -0.80 -24.61 6.29
N ARG A 192 -0.04 -24.43 7.38
CA ARG A 192 0.82 -25.50 7.91
C ARG A 192 0.02 -26.75 8.28
N ALA A 193 -1.09 -26.58 9.01
CA ALA A 193 -1.97 -27.69 9.38
C ALA A 193 -2.58 -28.39 8.14
N ALA A 194 -2.88 -27.65 7.07
CA ALA A 194 -3.32 -28.22 5.81
C ALA A 194 -2.20 -29.05 5.15
N LEU A 195 -0.96 -28.56 5.14
CA LEU A 195 0.19 -29.29 4.61
C LEU A 195 0.51 -30.57 5.39
N GLU A 196 0.32 -30.57 6.72
CA GLU A 196 0.46 -31.80 7.53
C GLU A 196 -0.52 -32.90 7.10
N ARG A 197 -1.72 -32.51 6.65
CA ARG A 197 -2.77 -33.44 6.19
C ARG A 197 -2.62 -33.85 4.73
N LEU A 198 -2.26 -32.90 3.86
CA LEU A 198 -2.21 -33.08 2.40
C LEU A 198 -0.83 -33.56 1.91
N GLY A 199 0.21 -33.36 2.72
CA GLY A 199 1.60 -33.61 2.37
C GLY A 199 2.35 -32.31 1.99
N PRO A 200 3.70 -32.32 2.09
CA PRO A 200 4.52 -31.12 1.89
C PRO A 200 4.47 -30.58 0.45
N ASP A 201 4.13 -31.42 -0.53
CA ASP A 201 4.08 -31.08 -1.96
C ASP A 201 2.69 -30.63 -2.44
N ALA A 202 1.71 -30.49 -1.54
CA ALA A 202 0.36 -30.07 -1.89
C ALA A 202 0.36 -28.74 -2.69
N SER A 203 -0.50 -28.65 -3.69
CA SER A 203 -0.63 -27.43 -4.48
C SER A 203 -1.33 -26.32 -3.68
N ALA A 204 -1.21 -25.08 -4.15
CA ALA A 204 -1.96 -23.97 -3.56
C ALA A 204 -3.48 -24.22 -3.62
N ARG A 205 -3.96 -24.85 -4.69
CA ARG A 205 -5.38 -25.18 -4.84
C ARG A 205 -5.84 -26.21 -3.80
N ASP A 206 -5.05 -27.26 -3.56
CA ASP A 206 -5.36 -28.27 -2.54
C ASP A 206 -5.48 -27.63 -1.14
N VAL A 207 -4.59 -26.67 -0.84
CA VAL A 207 -4.63 -25.93 0.43
C VAL A 207 -5.83 -24.99 0.49
N VAL A 208 -6.19 -24.30 -0.60
CA VAL A 208 -7.40 -23.46 -0.65
C VAL A 208 -8.65 -24.28 -0.35
N GLU A 209 -8.78 -25.45 -0.97
CA GLU A 209 -9.90 -26.38 -0.77
C GLU A 209 -10.09 -26.82 0.70
N VAL A 210 -9.00 -26.85 1.48
CA VAL A 210 -9.05 -27.19 2.91
C VAL A 210 -9.24 -25.95 3.79
N VAL A 211 -8.49 -24.88 3.54
CA VAL A 211 -8.40 -23.70 4.43
C VAL A 211 -9.54 -22.71 4.20
N TYR A 212 -10.13 -22.71 3.01
CA TYR A 212 -11.20 -21.79 2.59
C TYR A 212 -12.49 -22.55 2.22
N ALA A 213 -12.68 -23.75 2.76
CA ALA A 213 -13.84 -24.61 2.47
C ALA A 213 -15.20 -23.97 2.79
N ASP A 214 -15.23 -23.00 3.71
CA ASP A 214 -16.40 -22.23 4.12
C ASP A 214 -16.55 -20.87 3.39
N VAL A 215 -15.62 -20.56 2.49
CA VAL A 215 -15.62 -19.33 1.69
C VAL A 215 -16.22 -19.60 0.31
N ASP A 216 -16.98 -18.64 -0.21
CA ASP A 216 -17.54 -18.70 -1.56
C ASP A 216 -16.46 -18.99 -2.60
N THR A 217 -16.70 -20.00 -3.45
CA THR A 217 -15.76 -20.47 -4.48
C THR A 217 -15.36 -19.41 -5.49
N SER A 218 -16.17 -18.36 -5.67
CA SER A 218 -15.82 -17.20 -6.51
C SER A 218 -14.60 -16.43 -6.01
N LEU A 219 -14.25 -16.55 -4.72
CA LEU A 219 -13.08 -15.91 -4.11
C LEU A 219 -11.84 -16.80 -4.10
N TRP A 220 -11.95 -18.05 -4.53
CA TRP A 220 -10.86 -19.02 -4.38
C TRP A 220 -9.66 -18.72 -5.25
N ASP A 221 -9.84 -18.13 -6.42
CA ASP A 221 -8.71 -17.78 -7.30
C ASP A 221 -7.85 -16.68 -6.67
N ALA A 222 -8.48 -15.70 -6.01
CA ALA A 222 -7.77 -14.68 -5.23
C ALA A 222 -7.09 -15.30 -3.98
N ALA A 223 -7.80 -16.20 -3.29
CA ALA A 223 -7.22 -16.92 -2.16
C ALA A 223 -6.01 -17.77 -2.57
N GLU A 224 -6.05 -18.39 -3.75
CA GLU A 224 -4.96 -19.21 -4.27
C GLU A 224 -3.69 -18.39 -4.48
N LEU A 225 -3.80 -17.15 -4.96
CA LEU A 225 -2.63 -16.26 -5.10
C LEU A 225 -1.99 -15.95 -3.74
N SER A 226 -2.79 -15.73 -2.70
CA SER A 226 -2.27 -15.54 -1.34
C SER A 226 -1.71 -16.83 -0.74
N VAL A 227 -2.34 -17.97 -0.98
CA VAL A 227 -1.81 -19.27 -0.55
C VAL A 227 -0.49 -19.59 -1.25
N ARG A 228 -0.32 -19.24 -2.53
CA ARG A 228 0.96 -19.38 -3.23
C ARG A 228 2.07 -18.58 -2.53
N ALA A 229 1.81 -17.34 -2.15
CA ALA A 229 2.77 -16.53 -1.39
C ALA A 229 3.11 -17.14 -0.01
N GLN A 230 2.13 -17.78 0.64
CA GLN A 230 2.35 -18.47 1.92
C GLN A 230 3.17 -19.75 1.74
N LEU A 231 2.89 -20.54 0.71
CA LEU A 231 3.64 -21.77 0.41
C LEU A 231 5.08 -21.46 0.03
N ASP A 232 5.30 -20.43 -0.79
CA ASP A 232 6.64 -19.94 -1.12
C ASP A 232 7.42 -19.57 0.15
N HIS A 233 6.80 -18.79 1.05
CA HIS A 233 7.40 -18.41 2.34
C HIS A 233 7.69 -19.60 3.27
N LEU A 234 6.88 -20.66 3.26
CA LEU A 234 7.09 -21.83 4.11
C LEU A 234 8.13 -22.82 3.55
N ARG A 235 8.35 -22.81 2.24
CA ARG A 235 9.22 -23.76 1.53
C ARG A 235 10.62 -23.19 1.26
N GLY A 236 10.75 -21.87 1.18
CA GLY A 236 12.02 -21.15 1.13
C GLY A 236 12.69 -21.06 2.49
#